data_AF-H0TIF5-F1
#
_entry.id   AF-H0TIF5-F1
#
_cell.length_a   1.000
_cell.length_b   1.000
_cell.length_c   1.000
_cell.angle_alpha   90.00
_cell.angle_beta   90.00
_cell.angle_gamma   90.00
#
_symmetry.space_group_name_H-M   'P 1'
#
loop_
_entity.id
_entity.type
_entity.pdbx_description
1 polymer ?
#
loop_
_entity_poly.entity_id
_entity_poly.type
_entity_poly.pdbx_seq_one_letter_code
_entity_poly.pdbx_strand_id
1 'polypeptide(L)'
;MQTIVLDDHGRAWDARSPTLRSFLHCSLPDFDFLAYLIENLGFVAITKIAPDAARIRFRPETASPTSIAAALYCLADMGIERTIISCPDRFVEKLVPSLPQTIAYIAEQVTASHQQYSSVFTSREQPLEILANADEALSSLFAQWIDSKQVYDSAALADALPESLRARFFIVEPVDGRLTIADVGSGFEIYGETWRKNARGLPLEEQPDYDYGRWVKGLYRRVQETQLPRLDEVDATIRRPDRNDSIHCHYQRLILPFTYKENGGTCLLGASVFDVREQQSVLDRWAIQECPA
;
A
#
# COMPACT_ATOMS: atom_id res chain seq x y z
N MET A 1 -0.59 -16.95 -26.38
CA MET A 1 -0.90 -17.55 -25.07
C MET A 1 -1.98 -16.69 -24.42
N GLN A 2 -3.03 -17.30 -23.90
CA GLN A 2 -4.11 -16.58 -23.24
C GLN A 2 -3.81 -16.52 -21.75
N THR A 3 -3.81 -15.31 -21.19
CA THR A 3 -3.65 -15.07 -19.76
C THR A 3 -4.92 -14.45 -19.22
N ILE A 4 -5.52 -15.15 -18.26
CA ILE A 4 -6.69 -14.71 -17.51
C ILE A 4 -6.19 -14.19 -16.17
N VAL A 5 -6.71 -13.07 -15.70
CA VAL A 5 -6.45 -12.53 -14.37
C VAL A 5 -7.74 -12.52 -13.58
N LEU A 6 -7.67 -13.00 -12.34
CA LEU A 6 -8.78 -13.12 -11.41
C LEU A 6 -8.62 -12.04 -10.36
N ASP A 7 -9.60 -11.13 -10.29
CA ASP A 7 -9.61 -10.07 -9.28
C ASP A 7 -10.09 -10.59 -7.90
N ASP A 8 -10.06 -9.71 -6.92
CA ASP A 8 -10.49 -9.90 -5.54
C ASP A 8 -12.00 -10.15 -5.38
N HIS A 9 -12.78 -9.92 -6.43
CA HIS A 9 -14.20 -10.30 -6.52
C HIS A 9 -14.42 -11.62 -7.30
N GLY A 10 -13.34 -12.27 -7.73
CA GLY A 10 -13.37 -13.51 -8.51
C GLY A 10 -13.79 -13.32 -9.97
N ARG A 11 -13.82 -12.08 -10.48
CA ARG A 11 -14.11 -11.82 -11.90
C ARG A 11 -12.90 -12.14 -12.75
N ALA A 12 -13.15 -12.78 -13.88
CA ALA A 12 -12.13 -13.12 -14.85
C ALA A 12 -11.98 -12.02 -15.90
N TRP A 13 -10.74 -11.60 -16.10
CA TRP A 13 -10.36 -10.59 -17.08
C TRP A 13 -9.30 -11.15 -18.04
N ASP A 14 -9.33 -10.79 -19.32
CA ASP A 14 -8.15 -10.96 -20.16
C ASP A 14 -7.07 -9.97 -19.68
N ALA A 15 -5.85 -10.45 -19.41
CA ALA A 15 -4.73 -9.61 -18.95
C ALA A 15 -4.41 -8.46 -19.92
N ARG A 16 -4.76 -8.61 -21.20
CA ARG A 16 -4.58 -7.60 -22.26
C ARG A 16 -5.83 -6.76 -22.50
N SER A 17 -6.90 -6.98 -21.72
CA SER A 17 -8.15 -6.25 -21.87
C SER A 17 -7.95 -4.75 -21.60
N PRO A 18 -8.22 -3.86 -22.57
CA PRO A 18 -8.26 -2.42 -22.32
C PRO A 18 -9.29 -2.07 -21.24
N THR A 19 -10.40 -2.83 -21.17
CA THR A 19 -11.45 -2.63 -20.17
C THR A 19 -10.95 -2.86 -18.75
N LEU A 20 -10.06 -3.83 -18.52
CA LEU A 20 -9.46 -4.05 -17.19
C LEU A 20 -8.59 -2.85 -16.79
N ARG A 21 -7.77 -2.35 -17.72
CA ARG A 21 -6.95 -1.15 -17.51
C ARG A 21 -7.82 0.06 -17.20
N SER A 22 -8.88 0.29 -17.98
CA SER A 22 -9.84 1.37 -17.71
C SER A 22 -10.58 1.20 -16.40
N PHE A 23 -11.00 -0.03 -16.04
CA PHE A 23 -11.66 -0.35 -14.78
C PHE A 23 -10.78 -0.04 -13.57
N LEU A 24 -9.48 -0.30 -13.68
CA LEU A 24 -8.48 0.03 -12.65
C LEU A 24 -7.90 1.43 -12.79
N HIS A 25 -8.43 2.24 -13.72
CA HIS A 25 -7.96 3.59 -14.05
C HIS A 25 -6.46 3.67 -14.36
N CYS A 26 -5.89 2.61 -14.93
CA CYS A 26 -4.45 2.47 -15.14
C CYS A 26 -4.10 2.63 -16.63
N SER A 27 -3.73 3.86 -17.02
CA SER A 27 -3.52 4.26 -18.42
C SER A 27 -2.08 4.19 -18.90
N LEU A 28 -1.12 3.85 -18.04
CA LEU A 28 0.30 3.91 -18.42
C LEU A 28 0.74 2.74 -19.32
N PRO A 29 1.51 3.05 -20.38
CA PRO A 29 2.11 2.05 -21.26
C PRO A 29 3.40 1.41 -20.71
N ASP A 30 4.10 2.04 -19.76
CA ASP A 30 5.54 1.79 -19.53
C ASP A 30 5.89 0.93 -18.30
N PHE A 31 4.95 0.13 -17.77
CA PHE A 31 5.24 -0.79 -16.66
C PHE A 31 4.62 -2.17 -16.86
N ASP A 32 5.17 -3.19 -16.19
CA ASP A 32 4.62 -4.55 -16.20
C ASP A 32 3.32 -4.59 -15.39
N PHE A 33 2.22 -4.27 -16.08
CA PHE A 33 0.88 -4.25 -15.52
C PHE A 33 0.52 -5.58 -14.87
N LEU A 34 0.90 -6.71 -15.47
CA LEU A 34 0.56 -8.02 -14.92
C LEU A 34 1.30 -8.28 -13.61
N ALA A 35 2.60 -7.95 -13.54
CA ALA A 35 3.35 -8.02 -12.30
C ALA A 35 2.71 -7.13 -11.22
N TYR A 36 2.33 -5.90 -11.56
CA TYR A 36 1.68 -4.99 -10.63
C TYR A 36 0.37 -5.54 -10.05
N LEU A 37 -0.52 -6.10 -10.89
CA LEU A 37 -1.78 -6.70 -10.44
C LEU A 37 -1.54 -7.81 -9.40
N ILE A 38 -0.56 -8.67 -9.67
CA ILE A 38 -0.24 -9.84 -8.84
C ILE A 38 0.46 -9.42 -7.54
N GLU A 39 1.42 -8.52 -7.64
CA GLU A 39 2.29 -8.14 -6.53
C GLU A 39 1.58 -7.18 -5.56
N ASN A 40 0.70 -6.31 -6.06
CA ASN A 40 0.17 -5.19 -5.27
C ASN A 40 -1.35 -5.24 -5.05
N LEU A 41 -2.12 -5.84 -5.96
CA LEU A 41 -3.59 -5.84 -5.88
C LEU A 41 -4.18 -7.18 -5.44
N GLY A 42 -3.35 -8.20 -5.17
CA GLY A 42 -3.83 -9.51 -4.74
C GLY A 42 -4.53 -10.32 -5.83
N PHE A 43 -4.28 -9.98 -7.10
CA PHE A 43 -4.84 -10.70 -8.24
C PHE A 43 -4.08 -12.00 -8.47
N VAL A 44 -4.78 -12.98 -9.06
CA VAL A 44 -4.18 -14.26 -9.47
C VAL A 44 -4.20 -14.36 -10.98
N ALA A 45 -3.08 -14.67 -11.61
CA ALA A 45 -3.00 -14.84 -13.06
C ALA A 45 -2.88 -16.31 -13.46
N ILE A 46 -3.65 -16.74 -14.46
CA ILE A 46 -3.55 -18.05 -15.08
C ILE A 46 -3.19 -17.88 -16.55
N THR A 47 -2.05 -18.45 -16.95
CA THR A 47 -1.62 -18.50 -18.35
C THR A 47 -1.71 -19.93 -18.86
N LYS A 48 -2.53 -20.17 -19.89
CA LYS A 48 -2.59 -21.50 -20.51
C LYS A 48 -1.30 -21.76 -21.31
N ILE A 49 -0.62 -22.87 -21.01
CA ILE A 49 0.63 -23.27 -21.67
C ILE A 49 0.39 -24.40 -22.67
N ALA A 50 -0.46 -25.36 -22.32
CA ALA A 50 -0.84 -26.50 -23.15
C ALA A 50 -2.34 -26.80 -22.96
N PRO A 51 -2.95 -27.73 -23.73
CA PRO A 51 -4.36 -28.08 -23.58
C PRO A 51 -4.76 -28.45 -22.14
N ASP A 52 -3.91 -29.21 -21.44
CA ASP A 52 -4.08 -29.76 -20.09
C ASP A 52 -3.15 -29.11 -19.05
N ALA A 53 -2.43 -28.04 -19.42
CA ALA A 53 -1.43 -27.42 -18.56
C ALA A 53 -1.50 -25.89 -18.52
N ALA A 54 -1.35 -25.32 -17.34
CA ALA A 54 -1.35 -23.87 -17.12
C ALA A 54 -0.26 -23.44 -16.14
N ARG A 55 0.13 -22.17 -16.20
CA ARG A 55 0.92 -21.50 -15.17
C ARG A 55 0.01 -20.60 -14.34
N ILE A 56 0.05 -20.76 -13.03
CA ILE A 56 -0.57 -19.84 -12.08
C ILE A 56 0.50 -18.95 -11.45
N ARG A 57 0.26 -17.64 -11.44
CA ARG A 57 1.09 -16.65 -10.75
C ARG A 57 0.26 -15.93 -9.70
N PHE A 58 0.75 -15.89 -8.47
CA PHE A 58 0.14 -15.13 -7.37
C PHE A 58 1.19 -14.78 -6.31
N ARG A 59 0.93 -13.77 -5.49
CA ARG A 59 1.70 -13.48 -4.28
C ARG A 59 0.90 -14.00 -3.07
N PRO A 60 1.35 -15.05 -2.36
CA PRO A 60 0.62 -15.63 -1.23
C PRO A 60 0.20 -14.62 -0.15
N GLU A 61 0.99 -13.57 0.04
CA GLU A 61 0.83 -12.53 1.06
C GLU A 61 -0.29 -11.53 0.76
N THR A 62 -0.60 -11.29 -0.52
CA THR A 62 -1.58 -10.29 -0.94
C THR A 62 -2.78 -10.91 -1.66
N ALA A 63 -2.66 -12.13 -2.19
CA ALA A 63 -3.72 -12.80 -2.91
C ALA A 63 -4.95 -13.03 -2.03
N SER A 64 -6.09 -12.47 -2.44
CA SER A 64 -7.34 -12.65 -1.71
C SER A 64 -7.82 -14.11 -1.76
N PRO A 65 -8.51 -14.61 -0.71
CA PRO A 65 -9.12 -15.94 -0.75
C PRO A 65 -10.08 -16.12 -1.94
N THR A 66 -10.79 -15.06 -2.33
CA THR A 66 -11.72 -15.05 -3.46
C THR A 66 -11.01 -15.21 -4.81
N SER A 67 -9.92 -14.47 -5.04
CA SER A 67 -9.14 -14.56 -6.27
C SER A 67 -8.47 -15.92 -6.41
N ILE A 68 -7.99 -16.50 -5.30
CA ILE A 68 -7.47 -17.87 -5.25
C ILE A 68 -8.57 -18.89 -5.57
N ALA A 69 -9.73 -18.80 -4.93
CA ALA A 69 -10.84 -19.71 -5.17
C ALA A 69 -11.30 -19.64 -6.64
N ALA A 70 -11.48 -18.43 -7.18
CA ALA A 70 -11.84 -18.22 -8.58
C ALA A 70 -10.80 -18.82 -9.54
N ALA A 71 -9.51 -18.69 -9.22
CA ALA A 71 -8.45 -19.28 -10.02
C ALA A 71 -8.51 -20.82 -10.01
N LEU A 72 -8.77 -21.44 -8.85
CA LEU A 72 -8.92 -22.89 -8.73
C LEU A 72 -10.13 -23.42 -9.52
N TYR A 73 -11.27 -22.74 -9.44
CA TYR A 73 -12.44 -23.05 -10.27
C TYR A 73 -12.15 -22.90 -11.76
N CYS A 74 -11.46 -21.82 -12.14
CA CYS A 74 -11.07 -21.58 -13.53
C CYS A 74 -10.17 -22.70 -14.07
N LEU A 75 -9.20 -23.21 -13.28
CA LEU A 75 -8.37 -24.36 -13.66
C LEU A 75 -9.19 -25.62 -13.88
N ALA A 76 -10.16 -25.89 -12.99
CA ALA A 76 -11.08 -27.02 -13.11
C ALA A 76 -11.93 -26.93 -14.38
N ASP A 77 -12.55 -25.79 -14.64
CA ASP A 77 -13.40 -25.56 -15.82
C ASP A 77 -12.62 -25.69 -17.14
N MET A 78 -11.34 -25.32 -17.12
CA MET A 78 -10.45 -25.47 -18.27
C MET A 78 -9.94 -26.90 -18.48
N GLY A 79 -10.22 -27.84 -17.57
CA GLY A 79 -9.71 -29.21 -17.61
C GLY A 79 -8.19 -29.28 -17.44
N ILE A 80 -7.60 -28.38 -16.65
CA ILE A 80 -6.16 -28.36 -16.40
C ILE A 80 -5.79 -29.44 -15.39
N GLU A 81 -4.87 -30.32 -15.77
CA GLU A 81 -4.33 -31.35 -14.89
C GLU A 81 -3.00 -30.91 -14.28
N ARG A 82 -2.16 -30.22 -15.06
CA ARG A 82 -0.79 -29.87 -14.64
C ARG A 82 -0.62 -28.37 -14.47
N THR A 83 -0.13 -27.95 -13.31
CA THR A 83 0.02 -26.54 -12.98
C THR A 83 1.48 -26.21 -12.69
N ILE A 84 2.00 -25.18 -13.34
CA ILE A 84 3.26 -24.53 -12.92
C ILE A 84 2.89 -23.38 -12.00
N ILE A 85 3.36 -23.40 -10.76
CA ILE A 85 3.10 -22.39 -9.76
C ILE A 85 4.33 -21.49 -9.64
N SER A 86 4.12 -20.18 -9.79
CA SER A 86 5.17 -19.16 -9.71
C SER A 86 4.73 -18.06 -8.74
N CYS A 87 5.57 -17.77 -7.75
CA CYS A 87 5.39 -16.66 -6.82
C CYS A 87 6.46 -15.60 -7.15
N PRO A 88 6.12 -14.31 -7.31
CA PRO A 88 7.09 -13.27 -7.70
C PRO A 88 8.36 -13.25 -6.84
N ASP A 89 8.23 -13.49 -5.54
CA ASP A 89 9.33 -13.43 -4.57
C ASP A 89 10.13 -14.74 -4.46
N ARG A 90 9.78 -15.76 -5.27
CA ARG A 90 10.44 -17.07 -5.26
C ARG A 90 11.11 -17.33 -6.60
N PHE A 91 12.42 -17.54 -6.57
CA PHE A 91 13.24 -17.85 -7.75
C PHE A 91 12.94 -19.22 -8.39
N VAL A 92 12.11 -20.06 -7.77
CA VAL A 92 11.85 -21.43 -8.23
C VAL A 92 10.37 -21.60 -8.57
N GLU A 93 10.09 -21.86 -9.85
CA GLU A 93 8.76 -22.33 -10.28
C GLU A 93 8.56 -23.79 -9.87
N LYS A 94 7.36 -24.13 -9.38
CA LYS A 94 7.01 -25.50 -8.97
C LYS A 94 6.02 -26.11 -9.95
N LEU A 95 6.40 -27.20 -10.59
CA LEU A 95 5.45 -28.05 -11.33
C LEU A 95 4.66 -28.93 -10.36
N VAL A 96 3.34 -28.91 -10.48
CA VAL A 96 2.40 -29.71 -9.71
C VAL A 96 1.53 -30.52 -10.68
N PRO A 97 1.51 -31.86 -10.56
CA PRO A 97 0.96 -32.74 -11.59
C PRO A 97 -0.55 -32.99 -11.51
N SER A 98 -1.27 -32.44 -10.53
CA SER A 98 -2.73 -32.59 -10.44
C SER A 98 -3.40 -31.36 -9.80
N LEU A 99 -4.69 -31.15 -10.09
CA LEU A 99 -5.48 -30.10 -9.46
C LEU A 99 -5.58 -30.27 -7.93
N PRO A 100 -5.84 -31.46 -7.35
CA PRO A 100 -5.83 -31.63 -5.89
C PRO A 100 -4.49 -31.26 -5.25
N GLN A 101 -3.36 -31.60 -5.89
CA GLN A 101 -2.04 -31.21 -5.38
C GLN A 101 -1.79 -29.72 -5.57
N THR A 102 -2.35 -29.10 -6.61
CA THR A 102 -2.28 -27.65 -6.82
C THR A 102 -2.99 -26.93 -5.68
N ILE A 103 -4.20 -27.38 -5.31
CA ILE A 103 -4.97 -26.84 -4.18
C ILE A 103 -4.16 -26.97 -2.88
N ALA A 104 -3.65 -28.17 -2.58
CA ALA A 104 -2.89 -28.42 -1.37
C ALA A 104 -1.63 -27.53 -1.30
N TYR A 105 -0.89 -27.40 -2.39
CA TYR A 105 0.31 -26.57 -2.45
C TYR A 105 -0.01 -25.08 -2.26
N ILE A 106 -1.05 -24.56 -2.92
CA ILE A 106 -1.46 -23.16 -2.75
C ILE A 106 -1.90 -22.90 -1.31
N ALA A 107 -2.70 -23.79 -0.72
CA ALA A 107 -3.12 -23.69 0.68
C ALA A 107 -1.92 -23.70 1.64
N GLU A 108 -0.91 -24.53 1.38
CA GLU A 108 0.35 -24.53 2.12
C GLU A 108 1.11 -23.20 1.97
N GLN A 109 1.22 -22.66 0.75
CA GLN A 109 1.90 -21.37 0.53
C GLN A 109 1.20 -20.22 1.26
N VAL A 110 -0.13 -20.14 1.18
CA VAL A 110 -0.92 -19.12 1.88
C VAL A 110 -0.77 -19.28 3.40
N THR A 111 -0.90 -20.51 3.92
CA THR A 111 -0.75 -20.76 5.36
C THR A 111 0.67 -20.45 5.85
N ALA A 112 1.69 -20.85 5.11
CA ALA A 112 3.09 -20.56 5.44
C ALA A 112 3.36 -19.05 5.42
N SER A 113 2.79 -18.30 4.46
CA SER A 113 2.88 -16.85 4.46
C SER A 113 2.21 -16.25 5.70
N HIS A 114 1.02 -16.70 6.09
CA HIS A 114 0.38 -16.25 7.33
C HIS A 114 1.18 -16.59 8.60
N GLN A 115 1.97 -17.68 8.59
CA GLN A 115 2.80 -18.09 9.74
C GLN A 115 4.18 -17.42 9.78
N GLN A 116 4.79 -17.11 8.64
CA GLN A 116 6.08 -16.42 8.57
C GLN A 116 5.97 -14.91 8.86
N TYR A 117 4.79 -14.31 8.63
CA TYR A 117 4.55 -12.88 8.85
C TYR A 117 3.94 -12.59 10.23
N SER A 118 4.65 -12.94 11.31
CA SER A 118 4.36 -12.33 12.62
C SER A 118 4.80 -10.84 12.70
N SER A 119 5.35 -10.28 11.60
CA SER A 119 5.52 -8.84 11.39
C SER A 119 4.92 -8.41 10.05
N VAL A 120 3.59 -8.24 9.99
CA VAL A 120 2.84 -7.72 8.81
C VAL A 120 3.26 -6.28 8.43
N PHE A 121 3.97 -5.60 9.34
CA PHE A 121 4.46 -4.24 9.18
C PHE A 121 5.89 -4.14 9.68
N THR A 122 6.79 -3.65 8.84
CA THR A 122 8.19 -3.40 9.22
C THR A 122 8.56 -1.94 8.93
N SER A 123 9.39 -1.39 9.80
CA SER A 123 9.89 -0.02 9.68
C SER A 123 11.36 -0.03 10.05
N ARG A 124 12.20 0.43 9.14
CA ARG A 124 13.63 0.60 9.36
C ARG A 124 13.92 2.09 9.48
N GLU A 125 14.28 2.51 10.68
CA GLU A 125 14.73 3.88 10.92
C GLU A 125 15.97 4.18 10.08
N GLN A 126 15.93 5.28 9.34
CA GLN A 126 17.03 5.77 8.53
C GLN A 126 17.70 6.97 9.20
N PRO A 127 19.02 7.11 9.06
CA PRO A 127 19.71 8.34 9.41
C PRO A 127 19.13 9.54 8.63
N LEU A 128 18.90 10.67 9.32
CA LEU A 128 18.31 11.88 8.71
C LEU A 128 19.25 12.51 7.68
N GLU A 129 20.56 12.26 7.77
CA GLU A 129 21.57 12.74 6.83
C GLU A 129 21.32 12.24 5.41
N ILE A 130 20.60 11.12 5.25
CA ILE A 130 20.21 10.60 3.94
C ILE A 130 19.28 11.58 3.22
N LEU A 131 18.49 12.41 3.94
CA LEU A 131 17.62 13.42 3.33
C LEU A 131 18.38 14.44 2.47
N ALA A 132 19.66 14.69 2.75
CA ALA A 132 20.50 15.55 1.91
C ALA A 132 20.71 14.98 0.49
N ASN A 133 20.53 13.67 0.33
CA ASN A 133 20.72 12.93 -0.92
C ASN A 133 19.46 12.18 -1.38
N ALA A 134 18.32 12.39 -0.71
CA ALA A 134 17.06 11.67 -0.95
C ALA A 134 16.03 12.54 -1.71
N ASP A 135 14.79 12.05 -1.79
CA ASP A 135 13.65 12.73 -2.40
C ASP A 135 13.54 14.20 -1.96
N GLU A 136 13.41 15.09 -2.95
CA GLU A 136 13.41 16.54 -2.77
C GLU A 136 12.28 16.99 -1.83
N ALA A 137 11.18 16.24 -1.77
CA ALA A 137 10.00 16.63 -1.02
C ALA A 137 10.18 16.43 0.49
N LEU A 138 10.63 15.25 0.92
CA LEU A 138 10.90 15.00 2.36
C LEU A 138 12.05 15.86 2.88
N SER A 139 13.06 16.11 2.04
CA SER A 139 14.18 16.99 2.36
C SER A 139 13.71 18.44 2.59
N SER A 140 12.87 18.96 1.70
CA SER A 140 12.27 20.30 1.83
C SER A 140 11.42 20.44 3.09
N LEU A 141 10.61 19.42 3.40
CA LEU A 141 9.81 19.42 4.62
C LEU A 141 10.68 19.43 5.89
N PHE A 142 11.78 18.68 5.89
CA PHE A 142 12.71 18.67 7.01
C PHE A 142 13.42 20.02 7.19
N ALA A 143 13.84 20.66 6.10
CA ALA A 143 14.42 22.00 6.15
C ALA A 143 13.43 23.02 6.72
N GLN A 144 12.17 22.98 6.27
CA GLN A 144 11.10 23.84 6.80
C GLN A 144 10.88 23.65 8.31
N TRP A 145 10.98 22.41 8.80
CA TRP A 145 10.87 22.13 10.23
C TRP A 145 12.00 22.77 11.05
N ILE A 146 13.23 22.78 10.51
CA ILE A 146 14.37 23.48 11.11
C ILE A 146 14.13 25.00 11.09
N ASP A 147 13.75 25.55 9.94
CA ASP A 147 13.59 27.00 9.75
C ASP A 147 12.44 27.59 10.56
N SER A 148 11.36 26.83 10.74
CA SER A 148 10.23 27.18 11.62
C SER A 148 10.58 27.11 13.11
N LYS A 149 11.80 26.66 13.46
CA LYS A 149 12.21 26.38 14.84
C LYS A 149 11.21 25.46 15.55
N GLN A 150 10.67 24.50 14.80
CA GLN A 150 9.73 23.48 15.29
C GLN A 150 8.40 24.07 15.77
N VAL A 151 8.07 25.31 15.40
CA VAL A 151 6.79 25.94 15.72
C VAL A 151 5.78 25.59 14.63
N TYR A 152 4.65 25.01 15.03
CA TYR A 152 3.57 24.71 14.11
C TYR A 152 2.85 26.00 13.69
N ASP A 153 2.75 26.20 12.37
CA ASP A 153 1.92 27.20 11.72
C ASP A 153 1.30 26.54 10.49
N SER A 154 -0.02 26.35 10.50
CA SER A 154 -0.73 25.66 9.43
C SER A 154 -0.63 26.38 8.08
N ALA A 155 -0.60 27.71 8.08
CA ALA A 155 -0.52 28.49 6.85
C ALA A 155 0.89 28.39 6.24
N ALA A 156 1.92 28.59 7.08
CA ALA A 156 3.31 28.45 6.66
C ALA A 156 3.62 27.02 6.19
N LEU A 157 3.06 26.00 6.86
CA LEU A 157 3.24 24.61 6.47
C LEU A 157 2.53 24.30 5.13
N ALA A 158 1.32 24.80 4.91
CA ALA A 158 0.61 24.59 3.64
C ALA A 158 1.36 25.21 2.44
N ASP A 159 1.94 26.38 2.64
CA ASP A 159 2.74 27.07 1.61
C ASP A 159 4.06 26.35 1.33
N ALA A 160 4.72 25.84 2.37
CA ALA A 160 6.03 25.20 2.27
C ALA A 160 5.97 23.71 1.90
N LEU A 161 4.84 23.03 2.09
CA LEU A 161 4.69 21.63 1.73
C LEU A 161 4.75 21.46 0.20
N PRO A 162 5.70 20.65 -0.30
CA PRO A 162 5.72 20.23 -1.70
C PRO A 162 4.37 19.63 -2.10
N GLU A 163 3.97 19.85 -3.35
CA GLU A 163 2.69 19.37 -3.87
C GLU A 163 2.53 17.85 -3.72
N SER A 164 3.61 17.10 -3.91
CA SER A 164 3.66 15.64 -3.70
C SER A 164 3.35 15.21 -2.25
N LEU A 165 3.62 16.06 -1.26
CA LEU A 165 3.35 15.81 0.16
C LEU A 165 2.02 16.39 0.63
N ARG A 166 1.49 17.44 -0.02
CA ARG A 166 0.19 18.04 0.33
C ARG A 166 -0.96 17.03 0.32
N ALA A 167 -0.87 16.02 -0.52
CA ALA A 167 -1.86 14.95 -0.56
C ALA A 167 -1.58 13.84 0.48
N ARG A 168 -0.37 13.73 1.03
CA ARG A 168 0.09 12.53 1.75
C ARG A 168 0.68 12.82 3.11
N PHE A 169 -0.11 13.44 3.96
CA PHE A 169 0.28 13.71 5.34
C PHE A 169 -0.78 13.28 6.35
N PHE A 170 -0.34 13.12 7.59
CA PHE A 170 -1.16 13.11 8.78
C PHE A 170 -0.68 14.20 9.73
N ILE A 171 -1.62 14.91 10.31
CA ILE A 171 -1.40 15.72 11.50
C ILE A 171 -2.04 14.96 12.66
N VAL A 172 -1.23 14.68 13.67
CA VAL A 172 -1.63 13.89 14.84
C VAL A 172 -1.35 14.68 16.10
N GLU A 173 -2.34 14.72 16.99
CA GLU A 173 -2.29 15.44 18.25
C GLU A 173 -2.58 14.53 19.43
N PRO A 174 -1.96 14.75 20.60
CA PRO A 174 -2.36 14.11 21.83
C PRO A 174 -3.65 14.73 22.37
N VAL A 175 -4.72 13.94 22.42
CA VAL A 175 -6.01 14.29 23.01
C VAL A 175 -6.36 13.23 24.03
N ASP A 176 -6.54 13.61 25.30
CA ASP A 176 -6.88 12.71 26.40
C ASP A 176 -5.96 11.46 26.50
N GLY A 177 -4.66 11.67 26.26
CA GLY A 177 -3.65 10.60 26.30
C GLY A 177 -3.64 9.65 25.08
N ARG A 178 -4.48 9.91 24.08
CA ARG A 178 -4.51 9.19 22.80
C ARG A 178 -3.98 10.07 21.68
N LEU A 179 -3.28 9.45 20.73
CA LEU A 179 -2.84 10.11 19.52
C LEU A 179 -4.01 10.12 18.54
N THR A 180 -4.50 11.31 18.21
CA THR A 180 -5.73 11.54 17.45
C THR A 180 -5.41 12.26 16.16
N ILE A 181 -6.06 11.84 15.07
CA ILE A 181 -5.89 12.46 13.75
C ILE A 181 -6.54 13.84 13.80
N ALA A 182 -5.73 14.89 13.71
CA ALA A 182 -6.20 16.27 13.63
C ALA A 182 -6.48 16.68 12.17
N ASP A 183 -5.67 16.19 11.23
CA ASP A 183 -5.86 16.41 9.81
C ASP A 183 -5.22 15.28 8.97
N VAL A 184 -5.69 15.12 7.73
CA VAL A 184 -5.22 14.12 6.78
C VAL A 184 -5.20 14.68 5.37
N GLY A 185 -4.09 14.46 4.67
CA GLY A 185 -3.92 14.86 3.28
C GLY A 185 -4.93 14.20 2.34
N SER A 186 -5.28 14.88 1.26
CA SER A 186 -6.33 14.46 0.32
C SER A 186 -6.04 13.17 -0.44
N GLY A 187 -4.77 12.80 -0.60
CA GLY A 187 -4.29 11.60 -1.29
C GLY A 187 -4.12 10.37 -0.41
N PHE A 188 -4.53 10.41 0.87
CA PHE A 188 -4.69 9.20 1.68
C PHE A 188 -5.96 8.45 1.27
N GLU A 189 -5.86 7.67 0.19
CA GLU A 189 -7.00 6.98 -0.42
C GLU A 189 -7.09 5.49 -0.08
N ILE A 190 -6.17 5.00 0.74
CA ILE A 190 -6.05 3.57 1.07
C ILE A 190 -7.35 2.97 1.62
N TYR A 191 -8.13 3.75 2.38
CA TYR A 191 -9.44 3.34 2.90
C TYR A 191 -10.63 4.09 2.26
N GLY A 192 -10.38 4.73 1.11
CA GLY A 192 -11.38 5.51 0.38
C GLY A 192 -11.72 6.88 0.97
N GLU A 193 -12.46 7.66 0.19
CA GLU A 193 -12.80 9.05 0.48
C GLU A 193 -13.70 9.20 1.72
N THR A 194 -14.64 8.27 1.91
CA THR A 194 -15.56 8.29 3.06
C THR A 194 -14.80 8.23 4.37
N TRP A 195 -13.83 7.31 4.49
CA TRP A 195 -13.01 7.24 5.70
C TRP A 195 -12.21 8.54 5.87
N ARG A 196 -11.53 9.02 4.82
CA ARG A 196 -10.71 10.25 4.89
C ARG A 196 -11.49 11.46 5.42
N LYS A 197 -12.72 11.67 4.94
CA LYS A 197 -13.61 12.76 5.40
C LYS A 197 -14.01 12.64 6.89
N ASN A 198 -14.03 11.42 7.42
CA ASN A 198 -14.43 11.12 8.80
C ASN A 198 -13.24 10.79 9.71
N ALA A 199 -12.01 10.80 9.19
CA ALA A 199 -10.83 10.40 9.94
C ALA A 199 -10.46 11.39 11.05
N ARG A 200 -10.78 12.67 10.87
CA ARG A 200 -10.51 13.71 11.86
C ARG A 200 -11.25 13.42 13.17
N GLY A 201 -10.51 13.50 14.28
CA GLY A 201 -11.00 13.17 15.61
C GLY A 201 -10.91 11.68 15.97
N LEU A 202 -10.56 10.81 15.02
CA LEU A 202 -10.33 9.40 15.33
C LEU A 202 -8.94 9.18 15.92
N PRO A 203 -8.81 8.33 16.94
CA PRO A 203 -7.53 7.81 17.40
C PRO A 203 -6.78 7.08 16.27
N LEU A 204 -5.46 7.19 16.25
CA LEU A 204 -4.64 6.63 15.19
C LEU A 204 -4.73 5.10 15.10
N GLU A 205 -5.00 4.42 16.20
CA GLU A 205 -5.27 2.97 16.21
C GLU A 205 -6.66 2.56 15.72
N GLU A 206 -7.60 3.51 15.57
CA GLU A 206 -8.98 3.25 15.10
C GLU A 206 -9.11 3.45 13.58
N GLN A 207 -8.03 3.17 12.86
CA GLN A 207 -8.05 3.06 11.41
C GLN A 207 -8.77 1.77 10.96
N PRO A 208 -9.28 1.70 9.72
CA PRO A 208 -9.94 0.52 9.17
C PRO A 208 -9.09 -0.74 9.25
N ASP A 209 -7.80 -0.65 8.96
CA ASP A 209 -6.82 -1.65 9.39
C ASP A 209 -6.35 -1.33 10.81
N TYR A 210 -7.00 -1.99 11.77
CA TYR A 210 -6.73 -1.83 13.18
C TYR A 210 -5.29 -2.19 13.57
N ASP A 211 -4.74 -3.26 12.98
CA ASP A 211 -3.41 -3.73 13.31
C ASP A 211 -2.35 -2.77 12.76
N TYR A 212 -2.56 -2.26 11.54
CA TYR A 212 -1.71 -1.22 10.96
C TYR A 212 -1.79 0.08 11.79
N GLY A 213 -3.00 0.53 12.15
CA GLY A 213 -3.19 1.74 12.95
C GLY A 213 -2.47 1.64 14.30
N ARG A 214 -2.59 0.50 14.99
CA ARG A 214 -1.90 0.22 16.26
C ARG A 214 -0.38 0.26 16.08
N TRP A 215 0.14 -0.28 14.99
CA TRP A 215 1.56 -0.27 14.68
C TRP A 215 2.08 1.15 14.40
N VAL A 216 1.39 1.92 13.55
CA VAL A 216 1.74 3.32 13.24
C VAL A 216 1.72 4.18 14.50
N LYS A 217 0.74 3.98 15.39
CA LYS A 217 0.68 4.65 16.70
C LYS A 217 1.97 4.48 17.51
N GLY A 218 2.57 3.30 17.52
CA GLY A 218 3.82 3.05 18.22
C GLY A 218 4.96 3.95 17.75
N LEU A 219 5.03 4.21 16.44
CA LEU A 219 6.06 5.05 15.82
C LEU A 219 5.84 6.52 16.13
N TYR A 220 4.60 7.02 16.04
CA TYR A 220 4.26 8.40 16.41
C TYR A 220 4.46 8.65 17.91
N ARG A 221 4.08 7.70 18.76
CA ARG A 221 4.30 7.80 20.21
C ARG A 221 5.78 7.93 20.54
N ARG A 222 6.67 7.20 19.87
CA ARG A 222 8.11 7.35 20.07
C ARG A 222 8.59 8.77 19.77
N VAL A 223 8.17 9.35 18.64
CA VAL A 223 8.52 10.73 18.27
C VAL A 223 7.93 11.74 19.26
N GLN A 224 6.71 11.49 19.74
CA GLN A 224 6.11 12.31 20.80
C GLN A 224 6.94 12.28 22.09
N GLU A 225 7.43 11.11 22.49
CA GLU A 225 8.18 10.93 23.74
C GLU A 225 9.61 11.51 23.64
N THR A 226 10.27 11.34 22.49
CA THR A 226 11.65 11.80 22.30
C THR A 226 11.75 13.25 21.84
N GLN A 227 10.69 13.80 21.23
CA GLN A 227 10.71 15.07 20.51
C GLN A 227 11.80 15.15 19.42
N LEU A 228 12.23 13.99 18.92
CA LEU A 228 13.21 13.90 17.84
C LEU A 228 12.53 13.50 16.53
N PRO A 229 12.89 14.15 15.41
CA PRO A 229 12.40 13.77 14.08
C PRO A 229 12.83 12.35 13.74
N ARG A 230 12.00 11.64 12.96
CA ARG A 230 12.23 10.25 12.58
C ARG A 230 11.95 10.04 11.11
N LEU A 231 12.93 9.50 10.39
CA LEU A 231 12.75 9.00 9.04
C LEU A 231 12.71 7.47 9.08
N ASP A 232 11.70 6.90 8.45
CA ASP A 232 11.52 5.47 8.33
C ASP A 232 11.40 5.07 6.85
N GLU A 233 12.02 3.96 6.50
CA GLU A 233 11.66 3.16 5.34
C GLU A 233 10.68 2.08 5.80
N VAL A 234 9.49 2.07 5.20
CA VAL A 234 8.36 1.24 5.61
C VAL A 234 8.04 0.23 4.52
N ASP A 235 7.84 -1.00 4.96
CA ASP A 235 7.33 -2.09 4.17
C ASP A 235 6.14 -2.70 4.92
N ALA A 236 4.95 -2.61 4.32
CA ALA A 236 3.70 -2.94 4.99
C ALA A 236 2.68 -3.55 4.03
N THR A 237 2.01 -4.61 4.51
CA THR A 237 0.81 -5.14 3.88
C THR A 237 -0.43 -4.67 4.65
N ILE A 238 -1.15 -3.71 4.08
CA ILE A 238 -2.27 -3.03 4.73
C ILE A 238 -3.59 -3.59 4.20
N ARG A 239 -4.47 -4.00 5.10
CA ARG A 239 -5.81 -4.51 4.77
C ARG A 239 -6.74 -3.35 4.45
N ARG A 240 -7.62 -3.53 3.46
CA ARG A 240 -8.68 -2.55 3.12
C ARG A 240 -10.04 -3.21 3.32
N PRO A 241 -10.62 -3.13 4.53
CA PRO A 241 -11.86 -3.85 4.84
C PRO A 241 -13.05 -3.47 3.94
N ASP A 242 -13.10 -2.22 3.48
CA ASP A 242 -14.12 -1.71 2.55
C ASP A 242 -14.05 -2.37 1.17
N ARG A 243 -12.84 -2.80 0.76
CA ARG A 243 -12.59 -3.47 -0.53
C ARG A 243 -12.45 -4.98 -0.40
N ASN A 244 -12.31 -5.48 0.84
CA ASN A 244 -12.08 -6.89 1.15
C ASN A 244 -10.79 -7.44 0.51
N ASP A 245 -9.74 -6.62 0.47
CA ASP A 245 -8.43 -7.00 -0.03
C ASP A 245 -7.29 -6.45 0.87
N SER A 246 -6.05 -6.64 0.43
CA SER A 246 -4.85 -6.09 1.06
C SER A 246 -3.95 -5.49 -0.01
N ILE A 247 -3.23 -4.42 0.34
CA ILE A 247 -2.16 -3.88 -0.50
C ILE A 247 -0.84 -4.01 0.19
N HIS A 248 0.15 -4.47 -0.57
CA HIS A 248 1.53 -4.31 -0.18
C HIS A 248 2.02 -2.93 -0.63
N CYS A 249 2.82 -2.27 0.19
CA CYS A 249 3.35 -0.96 -0.13
C CYS A 249 4.71 -0.72 0.50
N HIS A 250 5.59 -0.06 -0.26
CA HIS A 250 6.92 0.31 0.17
C HIS A 250 7.10 1.83 0.06
N TYR A 251 7.35 2.50 1.19
CA TYR A 251 7.40 3.96 1.24
C TYR A 251 8.37 4.50 2.27
N GLN A 252 8.83 5.73 2.07
CA GLN A 252 9.52 6.50 3.08
C GLN A 252 8.55 7.40 3.83
N ARG A 253 8.72 7.51 5.15
CA ARG A 253 7.92 8.39 6.00
C ARG A 253 8.81 9.20 6.92
N LEU A 254 8.61 10.51 6.90
CA LEU A 254 9.20 11.44 7.84
C LEU A 254 8.14 11.85 8.87
N ILE A 255 8.45 11.73 10.16
CA ILE A 255 7.61 12.18 11.27
C ILE A 255 8.36 13.29 12.00
N LEU A 256 7.70 14.44 12.14
CA LEU A 256 8.26 15.67 12.68
C LEU A 256 7.44 16.16 13.88
N PRO A 257 8.07 16.36 15.05
CA PRO A 257 7.40 16.95 16.21
C PRO A 257 7.41 18.47 16.11
N PHE A 258 6.24 19.09 16.15
CA PHE A 258 6.06 20.53 16.26
C PHE A 258 5.43 20.91 17.60
N THR A 259 5.61 22.18 17.98
CA THR A 259 4.94 22.81 19.12
C THR A 259 4.03 23.92 18.64
N TYR A 260 2.80 23.96 19.14
CA TYR A 260 1.87 25.06 18.90
C TYR A 260 2.34 26.33 19.60
N LYS A 261 2.37 27.44 18.86
CA LYS A 261 2.79 28.75 19.38
C LYS A 261 1.91 29.27 20.52
N GLU A 262 0.61 28.98 20.47
CA GLU A 262 -0.39 29.59 21.35
C GLU A 262 -0.48 28.92 22.73
N ASN A 263 -0.34 27.59 22.80
CA ASN A 263 -0.58 26.82 24.02
C ASN A 263 0.59 25.89 24.42
N GLY A 264 1.67 25.85 23.63
CA GLY A 264 2.80 24.93 23.86
C GLY A 264 2.46 23.46 23.67
N GLY A 265 1.28 23.14 23.12
CA GLY A 265 0.85 21.77 22.84
C GLY A 265 1.68 21.15 21.73
N THR A 266 1.82 19.83 21.75
CA THR A 266 2.57 19.08 20.73
C THR A 266 1.67 18.69 19.56
N CYS A 267 2.20 18.81 18.35
CA CYS A 267 1.60 18.30 17.12
C CYS A 267 2.65 17.45 16.39
N LEU A 268 2.24 16.34 15.78
CA LEU A 268 3.12 15.48 15.01
C LEU A 268 2.67 15.52 13.55
N LEU A 269 3.56 15.92 12.66
CA LEU A 269 3.33 15.83 11.22
C LEU A 269 4.05 14.60 10.68
N GLY A 270 3.32 13.65 10.13
CA GLY A 270 3.93 12.59 9.34
C GLY A 270 3.60 12.75 7.86
N ALA A 271 4.62 12.75 7.01
CA ALA A 271 4.46 12.81 5.56
C ALA A 271 5.14 11.60 4.91
N SER A 272 4.60 11.12 3.78
CA SER A 272 5.15 9.95 3.09
C SER A 272 5.29 10.12 1.58
N VAL A 273 6.34 9.49 1.04
CA VAL A 273 6.58 9.32 -0.40
C VAL A 273 6.68 7.83 -0.71
N PHE A 274 5.96 7.35 -1.72
CA PHE A 274 6.16 6.00 -2.25
C PHE A 274 7.43 5.95 -3.09
N ASP A 275 8.08 4.80 -3.12
CA ASP A 275 9.20 4.59 -4.05
C ASP A 275 8.71 4.77 -5.50
N VAL A 276 9.54 5.40 -6.34
CA VAL A 276 9.20 5.92 -7.68
C VAL A 276 8.71 4.80 -8.63
N ARG A 277 9.04 3.54 -8.32
CA ARG A 277 8.56 2.36 -9.07
C ARG A 277 7.08 2.02 -8.81
N GLU A 278 6.51 2.45 -7.68
CA GLU A 278 5.07 2.30 -7.37
C GLU A 278 4.25 3.54 -7.78
N GLN A 279 4.90 4.73 -7.83
CA GLN A 279 4.25 6.02 -8.11
C GLN A 279 3.52 6.09 -9.45
N GLN A 280 4.06 5.42 -10.47
CA GLN A 280 3.46 5.38 -11.82
C GLN A 280 2.07 4.72 -11.86
N SER A 281 1.74 3.85 -10.90
CA SER A 281 0.40 3.21 -10.89
C SER A 281 -0.70 4.05 -10.22
N VAL A 282 -0.30 4.98 -9.33
CA VAL A 282 -1.23 5.75 -8.47
C VAL A 282 -1.44 7.17 -9.01
N LEU A 283 -0.39 7.84 -9.50
CA LEU A 283 -0.47 9.21 -10.02
C LEU A 283 -1.21 9.29 -11.37
N ASP A 284 -1.10 8.26 -12.22
CA ASP A 284 -1.75 8.25 -13.53
C ASP A 284 -3.25 7.97 -13.53
N ARG A 285 -3.84 7.69 -12.36
CA ARG A 285 -5.29 7.69 -12.20
C ARG A 285 -5.89 9.10 -12.36
N TRP A 286 -5.10 10.17 -12.30
CA TRP A 286 -5.59 11.54 -12.06
C TRP A 286 -5.38 12.52 -13.22
N ALA A 287 -4.57 12.21 -14.23
CA ALA A 287 -4.36 13.14 -15.36
C ALA A 287 -5.56 13.26 -16.33
N ILE A 288 -6.68 12.55 -16.12
CA ILE A 288 -7.83 12.54 -17.05
C ILE A 288 -9.14 13.01 -16.39
N GLN A 289 -9.13 13.39 -15.11
CA GLN A 289 -10.37 13.78 -14.41
C GLN A 289 -10.67 15.29 -14.39
N GLU A 290 -10.04 16.08 -15.27
CA GLU A 290 -10.53 17.42 -15.61
C GLU A 290 -10.72 17.59 -17.12
N CYS A 291 -11.89 17.16 -17.60
CA CYS A 291 -12.60 17.76 -18.73
C CYS A 291 -14.10 17.51 -18.51
N PRO A 292 -14.88 18.49 -18.02
CA PRO A 292 -16.32 18.43 -18.10
C PRO A 292 -16.80 18.86 -19.50
N ALA A 293 -17.77 18.09 -20.01
CA ALA A 293 -18.56 18.22 -21.25
C ALA A 293 -17.94 17.65 -22.54
#